data_AF-A0A7X0HD96-F1
#
_entry.id   AF-A0A7X0HD96-F1
#
_cell.length_a   1.000
_cell.length_b   1.000
_cell.length_c   1.000
_cell.angle_alpha   90.00
_cell.angle_beta   90.00
_cell.angle_gamma   90.00
#
_symmetry.space_group_name_H-M   'P 1'
#
loop_
_entity.id
_entity.type
_entity.pdbx_description
1 polymer ?
#
loop_
_entity_poly.entity_id
_entity_poly.type
_entity_poly.pdbx_seq_one_letter_code
_entity_poly.pdbx_strand_id
1 'polypeptide(L)'
;MGHAYQETRGGGRARAEAAKYTTFIRAAGGGATLSGGETLLQPVFAGELLHRRKHELGLHTALDTSGYLGARATDALLRDADLVLLDIESCDPATYT
;
A
#
# COMPACT_ATOMS: atom_id res chain seq x y z
N MET A 1 14.21 -24.59 -5.86
CA MET A 1 12.86 -24.97 -6.33
C MET A 1 11.88 -24.75 -5.16
N GLY A 2 11.41 -23.52 -4.94
CA GLY A 2 10.64 -23.19 -3.72
C GLY A 2 10.28 -21.72 -3.48
N HIS A 3 10.74 -20.76 -4.29
CA HIS A 3 10.54 -19.33 -4.01
C HIS A 3 9.30 -18.70 -4.69
N ALA A 4 8.54 -19.44 -5.51
CA ALA A 4 7.33 -18.95 -6.21
C ALA A 4 6.01 -19.21 -5.46
N TYR A 5 6.04 -19.73 -4.23
CA TYR A 5 4.87 -20.37 -3.60
C TYR A 5 3.87 -19.41 -2.92
N GLN A 6 4.22 -18.14 -2.70
CA GLN A 6 3.36 -17.19 -1.96
C GLN A 6 2.77 -16.05 -2.83
N GLU A 7 3.18 -15.93 -4.10
CA GLU A 7 2.77 -14.82 -4.98
C GLU A 7 1.27 -14.86 -5.39
N THR A 8 0.55 -15.97 -5.16
CA THR A 8 -0.64 -16.27 -5.97
C THR A 8 -2.01 -16.25 -5.26
N ARG A 9 -2.09 -16.34 -3.92
CA ARG A 9 -3.43 -16.52 -3.26
C ARG A 9 -4.17 -15.24 -2.87
N GLY A 10 -3.47 -14.15 -2.55
CA GLY A 10 -4.10 -12.89 -2.10
C GLY A 10 -4.12 -11.78 -3.17
N GLY A 11 -2.97 -11.48 -3.77
CA GLY A 11 -2.80 -10.34 -4.68
C GLY A 11 -3.67 -10.41 -5.94
N GLY A 12 -3.80 -11.61 -6.54
CA GLY A 12 -4.66 -11.81 -7.71
C GLY A 12 -6.14 -11.54 -7.43
N ARG A 13 -6.65 -11.97 -6.26
CA ARG A 13 -8.03 -11.72 -5.84
C ARG A 13 -8.25 -10.25 -5.51
N ALA A 14 -7.32 -9.63 -4.78
CA ALA A 14 -7.38 -8.20 -4.50
C ALA A 14 -7.39 -7.39 -5.80
N ARG A 15 -6.59 -7.76 -6.80
CA ARG A 15 -6.58 -7.10 -8.12
C ARG A 15 -7.93 -7.24 -8.81
N ALA A 16 -8.41 -8.48 -8.97
CA ALA A 16 -9.67 -8.78 -9.64
C ALA A 16 -10.85 -8.06 -8.99
N GLU A 17 -10.84 -7.92 -7.66
CA GLU A 17 -11.88 -7.19 -6.96
C GLU A 17 -11.83 -5.69 -7.24
N ALA A 18 -10.68 -5.04 -7.07
CA ALA A 18 -10.60 -3.60 -7.31
C ALA A 18 -10.71 -3.19 -8.80
N ALA A 19 -10.41 -4.11 -9.73
CA ALA A 19 -10.68 -3.90 -11.15
C ALA A 19 -12.17 -3.62 -11.43
N LYS A 20 -13.09 -4.25 -10.68
CA LYS A 20 -14.54 -4.04 -10.82
C LYS A 20 -14.96 -2.61 -10.52
N TYR A 21 -14.21 -1.91 -9.67
CA TYR A 21 -14.54 -0.57 -9.19
C TYR A 21 -13.72 0.54 -9.86
N THR A 22 -12.76 0.19 -10.72
CA THR A 22 -11.76 1.15 -11.24
C THR A 22 -12.41 2.28 -12.03
N THR A 23 -13.45 2.01 -12.84
CA THR A 23 -14.18 3.05 -13.59
C THR A 23 -14.84 4.08 -12.68
N PHE A 24 -15.49 3.63 -11.60
CA PHE A 24 -16.13 4.51 -10.63
C PHE A 24 -15.10 5.34 -9.85
N ILE A 25 -14.05 4.68 -9.35
CA ILE A 25 -12.98 5.34 -8.59
C ILE A 25 -12.31 6.44 -9.42
N ARG A 26 -12.01 6.15 -10.69
CA ARG A 26 -11.42 7.15 -11.60
C ARG A 26 -12.38 8.30 -11.89
N ALA A 27 -13.67 8.03 -12.12
CA ALA A 27 -14.67 9.06 -12.35
C ALA A 27 -14.84 10.00 -11.15
N ALA A 28 -14.66 9.48 -9.93
CA ALA A 28 -14.66 10.25 -8.70
C ALA A 28 -13.34 10.99 -8.42
N GLY A 29 -12.32 10.86 -9.28
CA GLY A 29 -10.98 11.41 -9.03
C GLY A 29 -10.26 10.74 -7.86
N GLY A 30 -10.68 9.55 -7.46
CA GLY A 30 -10.17 8.81 -6.31
C GLY A 30 -8.99 7.90 -6.64
N GLY A 31 -8.64 7.06 -5.67
CA GLY A 31 -7.49 6.16 -5.74
C GLY A 31 -7.64 4.89 -4.92
N ALA A 32 -6.53 4.22 -4.69
CA ALA A 32 -6.44 3.07 -3.79
C ALA A 32 -5.53 3.41 -2.62
N THR A 33 -6.02 3.19 -1.40
CA THR A 33 -5.22 3.31 -0.16
C THR A 33 -4.87 1.93 0.36
N LEU A 34 -3.59 1.69 0.62
CA LEU A 34 -3.16 0.54 1.41
C LEU A 34 -3.12 0.93 2.89
N SER A 35 -4.03 0.34 3.67
CA SER A 35 -4.13 0.51 5.13
C SER A 35 -4.24 -0.85 5.83
N GLY A 36 -4.17 -0.85 7.16
CA GLY A 36 -4.19 -2.04 8.01
C GLY A 36 -3.32 -1.87 9.26
N GLY A 37 -3.25 -2.88 10.13
CA GLY A 37 -2.56 -2.78 11.43
C GLY A 37 -1.08 -2.35 11.35
N GLU A 38 -0.32 -2.88 10.39
CA GLU A 38 0.92 -2.23 9.91
C GLU A 38 1.25 -2.78 8.51
N THR A 39 0.86 -2.03 7.48
CA THR A 39 1.04 -2.36 6.04
C THR A 39 2.48 -2.73 5.70
N LEU A 40 3.44 -2.13 6.42
CA LEU A 40 4.87 -2.33 6.22
C LEU A 40 5.42 -3.60 6.88
N LEU A 41 4.60 -4.41 7.57
CA LEU A 41 5.01 -5.75 8.01
C LEU A 41 5.23 -6.72 6.83
N GLN A 42 4.69 -6.40 5.65
CA GLN A 42 4.91 -7.15 4.40
C GLN A 42 5.31 -6.19 3.27
N PRO A 43 6.51 -5.59 3.32
CA PRO A 43 6.88 -4.47 2.47
C PRO A 43 6.99 -4.85 0.99
N VAL A 44 7.40 -6.10 0.69
CA VAL A 44 7.44 -6.61 -0.69
C VAL A 44 6.04 -6.69 -1.28
N PHE A 45 5.09 -7.28 -0.54
CA PHE A 45 3.71 -7.40 -0.98
C PHE A 45 3.01 -6.04 -1.10
N ALA A 46 3.22 -5.14 -0.13
CA ALA A 46 2.69 -3.79 -0.17
C ALA A 46 3.24 -3.00 -1.37
N GLY A 47 4.55 -3.09 -1.63
CA GLY A 47 5.19 -2.47 -2.79
C GLY A 47 4.64 -3.01 -4.12
N GLU A 48 4.49 -4.32 -4.25
CA GLU A 48 3.88 -4.92 -5.45
C GLU A 48 2.44 -4.46 -5.65
N LEU A 49 1.65 -4.35 -4.57
CA LEU A 49 0.29 -3.84 -4.68
C LEU A 49 0.28 -2.38 -5.14
N LEU A 50 1.05 -1.48 -4.53
CA LEU A 50 1.15 -0.08 -4.96
C LEU A 50 1.55 0.01 -6.44
N HIS A 51 2.60 -0.73 -6.82
CA HIS A 51 3.10 -0.77 -8.18
C HIS A 51 2.00 -1.16 -9.18
N ARG A 52 1.30 -2.26 -8.92
CA ARG A 52 0.23 -2.73 -9.81
C ARG A 52 -0.96 -1.78 -9.84
N ARG A 53 -1.35 -1.19 -8.70
CA ARG A 53 -2.45 -0.20 -8.66
C ARG A 53 -2.14 1.04 -9.50
N LYS A 54 -0.91 1.55 -9.38
CA LYS A 54 -0.45 2.72 -10.09
C LYS A 54 -0.29 2.44 -11.59
N HIS A 55 0.51 1.44 -11.94
CA HIS A 55 0.95 1.24 -13.32
C HIS A 55 -0.01 0.36 -14.15
N GLU A 56 -0.63 -0.67 -13.57
CA GLU A 56 -1.59 -1.52 -14.32
C GLU A 56 -3.00 -0.92 -14.32
N LEU A 57 -3.43 -0.34 -13.19
CA LEU A 57 -4.79 0.18 -13.04
C LEU A 57 -4.88 1.70 -13.08
N GLY A 58 -3.77 2.44 -13.28
CA GLY A 58 -3.78 3.90 -13.43
C GLY A 58 -4.53 4.62 -12.29
N LEU A 59 -4.43 4.11 -11.06
CA LEU A 59 -5.05 4.68 -9.88
C LEU A 59 -4.04 5.52 -9.12
N HIS A 60 -4.48 6.65 -8.56
CA HIS A 60 -3.73 7.36 -7.53
C HIS A 60 -3.53 6.43 -6.34
N THR A 61 -2.35 6.37 -5.77
CA THR A 61 -2.02 5.45 -4.67
C THR A 61 -1.71 6.18 -3.37
N ALA A 62 -2.24 5.68 -2.27
CA ALA A 62 -1.92 6.18 -0.94
C ALA A 62 -1.39 5.05 -0.03
N LEU A 63 -0.36 5.35 0.74
CA LEU A 63 0.16 4.50 1.81
C LEU A 63 -0.28 5.07 3.16
N ASP A 64 -0.96 4.27 3.96
CA ASP A 64 -1.39 4.60 5.32
C ASP A 64 -0.55 3.80 6.34
N THR A 65 0.14 4.51 7.24
CA THR A 65 1.13 3.94 8.17
C THR A 65 1.32 4.79 9.43
N SER A 66 1.60 4.11 10.55
CA SER A 66 1.93 4.71 11.86
C SER A 66 3.33 5.34 11.95
N GLY A 67 4.08 5.37 10.84
CA GLY A 67 5.40 5.98 10.84
C GLY A 67 6.53 5.07 11.29
N TYR A 68 6.28 3.77 11.47
CA TYR A 68 7.34 2.74 11.59
C TYR A 68 8.04 2.48 10.23
N LEU A 69 8.30 3.56 9.50
CA LEU A 69 8.76 3.65 8.13
C LEU A 69 10.17 3.07 7.97
N GLY A 70 11.04 3.30 8.97
CA GLY A 70 12.40 2.74 9.14
C GLY A 70 13.00 1.96 7.96
N ALA A 71 13.46 0.73 8.20
CA ALA A 71 14.02 -0.13 7.14
C ALA A 71 12.96 -0.77 6.22
N ARG A 72 11.67 -0.42 6.38
CA ARG A 72 10.55 -1.17 5.76
C ARG A 72 9.96 -0.45 4.55
N ALA A 73 9.96 0.88 4.52
CA ALA A 73 9.54 1.66 3.37
C ALA A 73 10.73 1.90 2.43
N THR A 74 10.88 1.05 1.43
CA THR A 74 11.97 1.19 0.44
C THR A 74 11.69 2.35 -0.52
N ASP A 75 12.74 2.92 -1.12
CA ASP A 75 12.60 3.96 -2.17
C ASP A 75 11.76 3.50 -3.36
N ALA A 76 11.74 2.20 -3.66
CA ALA A 76 10.88 1.64 -4.69
C ALA A 76 9.41 1.72 -4.29
N LEU A 77 9.09 1.34 -3.05
CA LEU A 77 7.73 1.42 -2.51
C LEU A 77 7.25 2.88 -2.47
N LEU A 78 8.09 3.79 -1.98
CA LEU A 78 7.74 5.21 -1.83
C LEU A 78 7.55 5.92 -3.18
N ARG A 79 8.27 5.52 -4.24
CA ARG A 79 8.05 6.05 -5.61
C ARG A 79 6.67 5.71 -6.17
N ASP A 80 6.10 4.59 -5.73
CA ASP A 80 4.79 4.13 -6.14
C ASP A 80 3.67 4.56 -5.18
N ALA A 81 3.96 5.39 -4.17
CA ALA A 81 2.97 6.06 -3.32
C ALA A 81 2.86 7.54 -3.72
N ASP A 82 1.70 7.95 -4.23
CA ASP A 82 1.44 9.36 -4.57
C ASP A 82 1.14 10.21 -3.31
N LEU A 83 0.61 9.56 -2.27
CA LEU A 83 0.32 10.15 -0.97
C LEU A 83 0.77 9.21 0.15
N VAL A 84 1.38 9.78 1.19
CA VAL A 84 1.66 9.06 2.46
C VAL A 84 0.83 9.70 3.56
N LEU A 85 -0.08 8.92 4.13
CA LEU A 85 -0.83 9.25 5.33
C LEU A 85 -0.02 8.70 6.52
N LEU A 86 0.58 9.62 7.25
CA LEU A 86 1.39 9.32 8.43
C LEU A 86 0.54 9.58 9.67
N ASP A 87 0.25 8.53 10.42
CA ASP A 87 -0.40 8.69 11.72
C ASP A 87 0.63 9.12 12.77
N ILE A 88 0.31 10.16 13.53
CA ILE A 88 1.15 10.67 14.62
C ILE A 88 0.32 10.58 15.89
N GLU A 89 0.57 9.53 16.65
CA GLU A 89 -0.20 9.20 17.85
C GLU A 89 0.19 10.08 19.05
N SER A 90 1.44 10.54 19.12
CA SER A 90 1.87 11.53 20.11
C SER A 90 3.11 12.31 19.65
N CYS A 91 3.15 13.59 20.02
CA CYS A 91 4.31 14.47 19.84
C CYS A 91 5.25 14.50 21.06
N ASP A 92 4.88 13.85 22.17
CA ASP A 92 5.70 13.74 23.38
C ASP A 92 6.29 12.31 23.48
N PRO A 93 7.62 12.15 23.39
CA PRO A 93 8.29 10.85 23.54
C PRO A 93 7.91 10.11 24.83
N ALA A 94 7.54 10.80 25.90
CA ALA A 94 7.17 10.20 27.18
C ALA A 94 5.78 9.53 27.18
N THR A 95 4.93 9.84 26.20
CA THR A 95 3.59 9.26 26.05
C THR A 95 3.51 8.23 24.92
N TYR A 96 4.63 7.98 24.24
CA TYR A 96 4.75 6.97 23.19
C TYR A 96 5.06 5.60 23.84
N THR A 97 4.00 4.90 24.30
CA THR A 97 4.07 3.54 24.90
C THR A 97 3.81 2.43 23.89
#